data_AF-A0A1W9QQA9-F1
#
_entry.id   AF-A0A1W9QQA9-F1
#
_cell.length_a   1.000
_cell.length_b   1.000
_cell.length_c   1.000
_cell.angle_alpha   90.00
_cell.angle_beta   90.00
_cell.angle_gamma   90.00
#
_symmetry.space_group_name_H-M   'P 1'
#
loop_
_entity.id
_entity.type
_entity.pdbx_description
1 polymer ?
#
loop_
_entity_poly.entity_id
_entity_poly.type
_entity_poly.pdbx_seq_one_letter_code
_entity_poly.pdbx_strand_id
1 'polypeptide(L)'
;AYRKNPVNNKVEPLFELSICLDCAKDLFNRFSDESKEKINQFFTENNRMLGILTNRPEEDRVENYISKCSVLGTPVHELDEYQIYGQFRGNHLMLDMPPYMISSPVMDDVQDLLSEKTLEELDDFTGDYLTGPPEFREFFKAPKRRPIFI
;
A
#
# COMPACT_ATOMS: atom_id res chain seq x y z
N ALA A 1 0.91 1.89 -7.44
CA ALA A 1 0.88 3.29 -6.96
C ALA A 1 0.47 4.22 -8.10
N TYR A 2 -0.23 5.32 -7.78
CA TYR A 2 -0.77 6.29 -8.74
C TYR A 2 -0.32 7.69 -8.36
N ARG A 3 -0.03 8.53 -9.36
CA ARG A 3 0.30 9.94 -9.16
C ARG A 3 -0.44 10.83 -10.14
N LYS A 4 -0.85 12.01 -9.67
CA LYS A 4 -1.34 13.11 -10.49
C LYS A 4 -0.17 13.83 -11.15
N ASN A 5 -0.15 13.84 -12.47
CA ASN A 5 0.86 14.52 -13.26
C ASN A 5 0.64 16.04 -13.17
N PRO A 6 1.64 16.83 -12.73
CA PRO A 6 1.48 18.26 -12.49
C PRO A 6 1.30 19.08 -13.78
N VAL A 7 1.66 18.53 -14.94
CA VAL A 7 1.59 19.24 -16.23
C VAL A 7 0.19 19.13 -16.84
N ASN A 8 -0.41 17.94 -16.80
CA ASN A 8 -1.67 17.66 -17.50
C ASN A 8 -2.84 17.32 -16.55
N ASN A 9 -2.61 17.27 -15.23
CA ASN A 9 -3.56 16.90 -14.18
C ASN A 9 -4.17 15.50 -14.31
N LYS A 10 -3.62 14.62 -15.16
CA LYS A 10 -4.05 13.23 -15.29
C LYS A 10 -3.42 12.36 -14.20
N VAL A 11 -4.15 11.36 -13.74
CA VAL A 11 -3.62 10.34 -12.84
C VAL A 11 -3.01 9.22 -13.66
N GLU A 12 -1.76 8.89 -13.37
CA GLU A 12 -0.97 7.88 -14.09
C GLU A 12 -0.45 6.84 -13.10
N PRO A 13 -0.42 5.54 -13.45
CA PRO A 13 0.21 4.52 -12.62
C PRO A 13 1.74 4.74 -12.63
N LEU A 14 2.35 4.79 -11.45
CA LEU A 14 3.80 4.82 -11.30
C LEU A 14 4.41 3.43 -11.44
N PHE A 15 3.81 2.46 -10.75
CA PHE A 15 4.16 1.04 -10.82
C PHE A 15 2.99 0.20 -10.33
N GLU A 16 2.97 -1.06 -10.78
CA GLU A 16 2.03 -2.08 -10.33
C GLU A 16 2.83 -3.32 -9.94
N LEU A 17 2.44 -3.93 -8.83
CA LEU A 17 3.11 -5.11 -8.30
C LEU A 17 2.08 -6.04 -7.67
N SER A 18 2.27 -7.34 -7.89
CA SER A 18 1.49 -8.39 -7.24
C SER A 18 2.43 -9.38 -6.59
N ILE A 19 2.03 -9.90 -5.44
CA ILE A 19 2.78 -10.87 -4.66
C ILE A 19 1.81 -11.94 -4.13
N CYS A 20 2.28 -13.17 -4.03
CA CYS A 20 1.49 -14.24 -3.43
C CYS A 20 1.29 -13.98 -1.93
N LEU A 21 0.14 -14.35 -1.36
CA LEU A 21 -0.15 -14.07 0.05
C LEU A 21 0.89 -14.69 0.99
N ASP A 22 1.36 -15.90 0.68
CA ASP A 22 2.39 -16.57 1.49
C ASP A 22 3.74 -15.85 1.39
N CYS A 23 4.10 -15.37 0.20
CA CYS A 23 5.30 -14.58 -0.07
C CYS A 23 5.27 -13.24 0.71
N ALA A 24 4.11 -12.57 0.74
CA ALA A 24 3.92 -11.34 1.49
C ALA A 24 4.02 -11.58 3.00
N LYS A 25 3.44 -12.67 3.50
CA LYS A 25 3.57 -13.09 4.91
C LYS A 25 5.02 -13.40 5.28
N ASP A 26 5.74 -14.12 4.42
CA ASP A 26 7.15 -14.45 4.64
C ASP A 26 8.01 -13.19 4.70
N LEU A 27 7.76 -12.22 3.81
CA LEU A 27 8.40 -10.90 3.89
C LEU A 27 8.08 -10.20 5.20
N PHE A 28 6.81 -10.12 5.59
CA PHE A 28 6.40 -9.49 6.84
C PHE A 28 7.02 -10.18 8.07
N ASN A 29 7.16 -11.51 8.04
CA ASN A 29 7.79 -12.28 9.12
C ASN A 29 9.27 -11.94 9.32
N ARG A 30 9.97 -11.50 8.28
CA ARG A 30 11.38 -11.07 8.36
C ARG A 30 11.56 -9.69 9.00
N PHE A 31 10.50 -8.86 9.04
CA PHE A 31 10.55 -7.56 9.70
C PHE A 31 10.94 -7.69 11.17
N SER A 32 11.56 -6.65 11.72
CA SER A 32 11.82 -6.59 13.16
C SER A 32 10.52 -6.58 13.96
N ASP A 33 10.56 -7.15 15.16
CA ASP A 33 9.39 -7.19 16.05
C ASP A 33 8.92 -5.77 16.41
N GLU A 34 9.85 -4.84 16.58
CA GLU A 34 9.57 -3.41 16.79
C GLU A 34 8.77 -2.80 15.62
N SER A 35 9.17 -3.07 14.37
CA SER A 35 8.44 -2.53 13.21
C SER A 35 7.05 -3.13 13.12
N LYS A 36 6.92 -4.45 13.34
CA LYS A 36 5.61 -5.13 13.33
C LYS A 36 4.68 -4.55 14.37
N GLU A 37 5.16 -4.33 15.59
CA GLU A 37 4.38 -3.75 16.68
C GLU A 37 3.91 -2.33 16.35
N LYS A 38 4.83 -1.45 15.90
CA LYS A 38 4.51 -0.07 15.53
C LYS A 38 3.51 0.02 14.36
N ILE A 39 3.68 -0.79 13.32
CA ILE A 39 2.75 -0.84 12.18
C ILE A 39 1.37 -1.30 12.63
N ASN A 40 1.31 -2.40 13.41
CA ASN A 40 0.04 -2.93 13.91
C ASN A 40 -0.68 -1.91 14.81
N GLN A 41 0.07 -1.22 15.68
CA GLN A 41 -0.47 -0.15 16.52
C GLN A 41 -1.03 0.99 15.65
N PHE A 42 -0.26 1.48 14.68
CA PHE A 42 -0.68 2.56 13.78
C PHE A 42 -2.01 2.24 13.08
N PHE A 43 -2.14 1.06 12.48
CA PHE A 43 -3.37 0.69 11.79
C PHE A 43 -4.53 0.39 12.73
N THR A 44 -4.27 -0.11 13.94
CA THR A 44 -5.30 -0.33 14.97
C THR A 44 -5.87 1.00 15.47
N GLU A 45 -5.02 1.99 15.71
CA GLU A 45 -5.42 3.33 16.18
C GLU A 45 -6.14 4.12 15.07
N ASN A 46 -5.76 3.92 13.81
CA ASN A 46 -6.34 4.61 12.66
C ASN A 46 -7.35 3.75 11.88
N ASN A 47 -7.99 2.78 12.55
CA ASN A 47 -8.82 1.75 11.93
C ASN A 47 -10.19 2.25 11.43
N ARG A 48 -10.18 3.17 10.47
CA ARG A 48 -11.38 3.56 9.70
C ARG A 48 -11.81 2.45 8.73
N MET A 49 -10.92 1.50 8.45
CA MET A 49 -11.21 0.30 7.64
C MET A 49 -12.34 -0.56 8.23
N LEU A 50 -12.44 -0.68 9.56
CA LEU A 50 -13.50 -1.46 10.21
C LEU A 50 -14.92 -0.91 9.88
N GLY A 51 -15.05 0.40 9.69
CA GLY A 51 -16.30 1.04 9.27
C GLY A 51 -16.71 0.73 7.83
N ILE A 52 -15.72 0.51 6.96
CA ILE A 52 -15.93 0.15 5.54
C ILE A 52 -16.36 -1.31 5.39
N LEU A 53 -15.89 -2.21 6.27
CA LEU A 53 -16.24 -3.63 6.26
C LEU A 53 -17.66 -3.90 6.81
N THR A 54 -18.15 -3.04 7.69
CA THR A 54 -19.39 -3.28 8.46
C THR A 54 -20.65 -2.72 7.80
N ASN A 55 -20.54 -1.68 6.98
CA ASN A 55 -21.65 -1.10 6.22
C ASN A 55 -21.49 -1.38 4.72
N ARG A 56 -21.72 -2.63 4.33
CA ARG A 56 -21.76 -3.05 2.92
C ARG A 56 -23.18 -2.94 2.34
N PRO A 57 -23.51 -1.90 1.55
CA PRO A 57 -24.61 -2.02 0.62
C PRO A 57 -24.35 -3.17 -0.36
N GLU A 58 -25.40 -3.95 -0.67
CA GLU A 58 -25.35 -5.08 -1.63
C GLU A 58 -24.83 -4.69 -3.03
N GLU A 59 -24.89 -3.41 -3.39
CA GLU A 59 -24.47 -2.85 -4.68
C GLU A 59 -23.26 -1.92 -4.59
N ASP A 60 -22.36 -2.14 -3.63
CA ASP A 60 -21.18 -1.31 -3.52
C ASP A 60 -20.22 -1.54 -4.69
N ARG A 61 -20.04 -0.47 -5.48
CA ARG A 61 -19.07 -0.43 -6.56
C ARG A 61 -17.65 -0.35 -5.98
N VAL A 62 -16.69 -1.00 -6.63
CA VAL A 62 -15.26 -0.99 -6.22
C VAL A 62 -14.76 0.44 -6.00
N GLU A 63 -15.20 1.37 -6.85
CA GLU A 63 -14.85 2.78 -6.81
C GLU A 63 -15.22 3.45 -5.47
N ASN A 64 -16.26 2.98 -4.79
CA ASN A 64 -16.66 3.51 -3.48
C ASN A 64 -15.56 3.25 -2.43
N TYR A 65 -14.98 2.04 -2.43
CA TYR A 65 -13.96 1.64 -1.47
C TYR A 65 -12.62 2.37 -1.64
N ILE A 66 -12.28 2.76 -2.88
CA ILE A 66 -11.03 3.44 -3.22
C ILE A 66 -11.18 4.96 -3.40
N SER A 67 -12.38 5.50 -3.20
CA SER A 67 -12.69 6.92 -3.37
C SER A 67 -12.04 7.83 -2.32
N LYS A 68 -11.64 7.28 -1.17
CA LYS A 68 -11.06 7.98 -0.04
C LYS A 68 -9.93 7.17 0.60
N CYS A 69 -8.97 7.87 1.19
CA CYS A 69 -7.93 7.22 1.95
C CYS A 69 -8.55 6.48 3.14
N SER A 70 -8.20 5.20 3.28
CA SER A 70 -8.75 4.32 4.31
C SER A 70 -8.24 4.61 5.72
N VAL A 71 -7.24 5.47 5.85
CA VAL A 71 -6.66 5.92 7.12
C VAL A 71 -7.06 7.38 7.38
N LEU A 72 -6.79 8.31 6.46
CA LEU A 72 -7.05 9.75 6.64
C LEU A 72 -8.46 10.20 6.23
N GLY A 73 -9.20 9.42 5.45
CA GLY A 73 -10.52 9.79 4.92
C GLY A 73 -10.48 10.84 3.81
N THR A 74 -9.30 11.34 3.45
CA THR A 74 -9.08 12.32 2.38
C THR A 74 -9.58 11.77 1.03
N PRO A 75 -10.43 12.53 0.29
CA PRO A 75 -10.88 12.13 -1.04
C PRO A 75 -9.73 11.98 -2.04
N VAL A 76 -9.83 10.99 -2.93
CA VAL A 76 -8.78 10.68 -3.92
C VAL A 76 -8.46 11.86 -4.86
N HIS A 77 -9.43 12.72 -5.16
CA HIS A 77 -9.24 13.87 -6.05
C HIS A 77 -8.43 15.01 -5.40
N GLU A 78 -8.27 14.99 -4.08
CA GLU A 78 -7.42 15.92 -3.32
C GLU A 78 -5.98 15.38 -3.15
N LEU A 79 -5.70 14.15 -3.58
CA LEU A 79 -4.39 13.51 -3.43
C LEU A 79 -3.56 13.63 -4.70
N ASP A 80 -2.30 14.04 -4.52
CA ASP A 80 -1.31 14.01 -5.61
C ASP A 80 -0.74 12.61 -5.83
N GLU A 81 -0.66 11.78 -4.79
CA GLU A 81 -0.14 10.41 -4.89
C GLU A 81 -0.81 9.47 -3.86
N TYR A 82 -1.10 8.24 -4.29
CA TYR A 82 -1.71 7.22 -3.47
C TYR A 82 -1.44 5.79 -3.98
N GLN A 83 -1.73 4.80 -3.15
CA GLN A 83 -1.61 3.38 -3.49
C GLN A 83 -2.96 2.69 -3.29
N ILE A 84 -3.31 1.80 -4.21
CA ILE A 84 -4.50 0.96 -4.12
C ILE A 84 -4.03 -0.47 -3.88
N TYR A 85 -4.65 -1.13 -2.91
CA TYR A 85 -4.43 -2.52 -2.55
C TYR A 85 -5.70 -3.31 -2.82
N GLY A 86 -5.54 -4.52 -3.32
CA GLY A 86 -6.64 -5.45 -3.55
C GLY A 86 -6.14 -6.89 -3.44
N GLN A 87 -6.97 -7.74 -2.85
CA GLN A 87 -6.68 -9.17 -2.78
C GLN A 87 -7.39 -9.91 -3.91
N PHE A 88 -6.67 -10.81 -4.58
CA PHE A 88 -7.18 -11.53 -5.73
C PHE A 88 -7.06 -13.03 -5.53
N ARG A 89 -8.07 -13.78 -6.00
CA ARG A 89 -8.02 -15.23 -6.17
C ARG A 89 -8.05 -15.53 -7.67
N GLY A 90 -6.89 -15.85 -8.23
CA GLY A 90 -6.71 -15.89 -9.68
C GLY A 90 -6.96 -14.51 -10.28
N ASN A 91 -7.91 -14.41 -11.20
CA ASN A 91 -8.32 -13.15 -11.85
C ASN A 91 -9.54 -12.47 -11.20
N HIS A 92 -9.97 -12.92 -10.03
CA HIS A 92 -11.14 -12.36 -9.34
C HIS A 92 -10.71 -11.55 -8.12
N LEU A 93 -11.17 -10.30 -8.05
CA LEU A 93 -11.04 -9.47 -6.86
C LEU A 93 -11.89 -10.07 -5.73
N MET A 94 -11.27 -10.33 -4.58
CA MET A 94 -11.94 -10.83 -3.39
C MET A 94 -12.64 -9.66 -2.72
N LEU A 95 -13.96 -9.72 -2.61
CA LEU A 95 -14.70 -8.69 -1.89
C LEU A 95 -14.66 -8.94 -0.38
N ASP A 96 -14.52 -10.16 0.14
CA ASP A 96 -14.45 -10.38 1.61
C ASP A 96 -13.42 -9.47 2.32
N MET A 97 -12.35 -9.10 1.60
CA MET A 97 -11.50 -7.96 1.93
C MET A 97 -11.57 -6.93 0.78
N PRO A 98 -12.46 -5.92 0.85
CA PRO A 98 -12.60 -4.94 -0.22
C PRO A 98 -11.26 -4.26 -0.50
N PRO A 99 -11.03 -3.86 -1.76
CA PRO A 99 -9.84 -3.08 -2.07
C PRO A 99 -9.86 -1.78 -1.27
N TYR A 100 -8.69 -1.27 -0.95
CA TYR A 100 -8.56 -0.05 -0.17
C TYR A 100 -7.46 0.84 -0.74
N MET A 101 -7.55 2.12 -0.40
CA MET A 101 -6.59 3.12 -0.87
C MET A 101 -5.88 3.76 0.32
N ILE A 102 -4.56 3.88 0.24
CA ILE A 102 -3.72 4.58 1.21
C ILE A 102 -3.04 5.76 0.52
N SER A 103 -3.12 6.94 1.13
CA SER A 103 -2.51 8.15 0.58
C SER A 103 -1.00 8.15 0.80
N SER A 104 -0.25 8.90 -0.03
CA SER A 104 1.21 9.01 0.15
C SER A 104 1.64 9.47 1.54
N PRO A 105 0.98 10.47 2.20
CA PRO A 105 1.36 10.86 3.56
C PRO A 105 1.27 9.71 4.57
N VAL A 106 0.28 8.83 4.45
CA VAL A 106 0.16 7.66 5.32
C VAL A 106 1.27 6.65 5.02
N MET A 107 1.62 6.45 3.75
CA MET A 107 2.75 5.60 3.39
C MET A 107 4.08 6.16 3.92
N ASP A 108 4.20 7.48 3.98
CA ASP A 108 5.36 8.17 4.55
C ASP A 108 5.43 7.96 6.06
N ASP A 109 4.30 8.06 6.78
CA ASP A 109 4.22 7.79 8.21
C ASP A 109 4.58 6.33 8.52
N VAL A 110 4.04 5.37 7.76
CA VAL A 110 4.34 3.94 7.96
C VAL A 110 5.82 3.64 7.70
N GLN A 111 6.44 4.27 6.70
CA GLN A 111 7.87 4.10 6.44
C GLN A 111 8.76 4.66 7.57
N ASP A 112 8.32 5.72 8.25
CA ASP A 112 9.05 6.28 9.40
C ASP A 112 8.97 5.39 10.65
N LEU A 113 8.05 4.42 10.69
CA LEU A 113 7.95 3.41 11.76
C LEU A 113 8.94 2.26 11.60
N LEU A 114 9.55 2.11 10.42
CA LEU A 114 10.40 0.97 10.09
C LEU A 114 11.79 1.14 10.72
N SER A 115 12.23 0.13 11.45
CA SER A 115 13.62 0.03 11.92
C SER A 115 14.59 -0.19 10.75
N GLU A 116 15.87 0.12 10.94
CA GLU A 116 16.94 -0.15 9.96
C GLU A 116 16.91 -1.60 9.44
N LYS A 117 16.80 -2.59 10.33
CA LYS A 117 16.69 -4.01 9.95
C LYS A 117 15.54 -4.27 8.96
N THR A 118 14.38 -3.67 9.20
CA THR A 118 13.21 -3.86 8.32
C THR A 118 13.40 -3.18 6.97
N LEU A 119 14.06 -2.02 6.96
CA LEU A 119 14.42 -1.34 5.71
C LEU A 119 15.41 -2.17 4.89
N GLU A 120 16.39 -2.82 5.53
CA GLU A 120 17.31 -3.75 4.87
C GLU A 120 16.58 -4.94 4.26
N GLU A 121 15.66 -5.59 4.98
CA GLU A 121 14.87 -6.71 4.44
C GLU A 121 14.00 -6.31 3.23
N LEU A 122 13.49 -5.07 3.22
CA LEU A 122 12.77 -4.51 2.06
C LEU A 122 13.72 -4.21 0.90
N ASP A 123 14.90 -3.68 1.18
CA ASP A 123 15.91 -3.40 0.16
C ASP A 123 16.42 -4.70 -0.47
N ASP A 124 16.63 -5.75 0.31
CA ASP A 124 16.97 -7.10 -0.17
C ASP A 124 15.83 -7.70 -1.00
N PHE A 125 14.59 -7.63 -0.51
CA PHE A 125 13.43 -8.13 -1.24
C PHE A 125 13.27 -7.43 -2.61
N THR A 126 13.35 -6.11 -2.65
CA THR A 126 13.27 -5.38 -3.92
C THR A 126 14.48 -5.65 -4.81
N GLY A 127 15.66 -5.84 -4.23
CA GLY A 127 16.88 -6.24 -4.92
C GLY A 127 16.77 -7.60 -5.61
N ASP A 128 16.24 -8.59 -4.91
CA ASP A 128 16.16 -9.99 -5.35
C ASP A 128 15.01 -10.24 -6.33
N TYR A 129 13.85 -9.64 -6.10
CA TYR A 129 12.62 -9.98 -6.81
C TYR A 129 12.14 -8.91 -7.79
N LEU A 130 12.53 -7.64 -7.61
CA LEU A 130 12.15 -6.54 -8.50
C LEU A 130 13.30 -6.21 -9.46
N THR A 131 13.79 -7.22 -10.18
CA THR A 131 14.89 -7.13 -11.15
C THR A 131 14.47 -6.52 -12.50
N GLY A 132 13.43 -5.67 -12.50
CA GLY A 132 12.98 -4.96 -13.69
C GLY A 132 14.04 -4.00 -14.25
N PRO A 133 13.67 -3.16 -15.23
CA PRO A 133 14.51 -2.06 -15.70
C PRO A 133 15.21 -1.32 -14.54
N PRO A 134 16.50 -0.93 -14.69
CA PRO A 134 17.28 -0.28 -13.62
C PRO A 134 16.56 0.89 -12.96
N GLU A 135 15.73 1.61 -13.72
CA GLU A 135 14.91 2.73 -13.28
C GLU A 135 13.95 2.35 -12.15
N PHE A 136 13.44 1.11 -12.11
CA PHE A 136 12.59 0.65 -11.00
C PHE A 136 13.38 0.38 -9.73
N ARG A 137 14.61 -0.14 -9.84
CA ARG A 137 15.47 -0.37 -8.67
C ARG A 137 15.86 0.96 -8.03
N GLU A 138 16.17 1.96 -8.84
CA GLU A 138 16.44 3.31 -8.34
C GLU A 138 15.18 3.95 -7.72
N PHE A 139 14.02 3.74 -8.33
CA PHE A 139 12.75 4.23 -7.80
C PHE A 139 12.46 3.69 -6.40
N PHE A 140 12.60 2.38 -6.16
CA PHE A 140 12.31 1.77 -4.85
C PHE A 140 13.35 2.10 -3.76
N LYS A 141 14.58 2.42 -4.17
CA LYS A 141 15.64 2.87 -3.24
C LYS A 141 15.49 4.32 -2.80
N ALA A 142 14.69 5.12 -3.51
CA ALA A 142 14.48 6.50 -3.12
C ALA A 142 13.77 6.56 -1.74
N PRO A 143 14.08 7.58 -0.92
CA PRO A 143 13.45 7.73 0.38
C PRO A 143 11.93 7.74 0.25
N LYS A 144 11.29 7.00 1.15
CA LYS A 144 9.84 6.88 1.21
C LYS A 144 9.17 6.26 -0.04
N ARG A 145 9.90 5.45 -0.82
CA ARG A 145 9.39 4.76 -2.02
C ARG A 145 9.35 3.25 -1.91
N ARG A 146 9.65 2.68 -0.74
CA ARG A 146 9.68 1.22 -0.57
C ARG A 146 8.25 0.67 -0.60
N PRO A 147 8.00 -0.42 -1.34
CA PRO A 147 6.69 -1.04 -1.34
C PRO A 147 6.45 -1.70 0.01
N ILE A 148 5.42 -1.24 0.73
CA ILE A 148 4.99 -1.89 1.97
C ILE A 148 3.77 -2.73 1.64
N PHE A 149 3.88 -4.04 1.86
CA PHE A 149 2.76 -4.95 1.76
C PHE A 149 2.13 -5.05 3.15
N ILE A 150 0.97 -4.41 3.29
CA ILE A 150 0.15 -4.39 4.51
C ILE A 150 -0.98 -5.39 4.33
#